data_AF-A0A6B0XI62-F1
#
_entry.id   AF-A0A6B0XI62-F1
#
_cell.length_a   1.000
_cell.length_b   1.000
_cell.length_c   1.000
_cell.angle_alpha   90.00
_cell.angle_beta   90.00
_cell.angle_gamma   90.00
#
_symmetry.space_group_name_H-M   'P 1'
#
loop_
_entity.id
_entity.type
_entity.pdbx_description
1 polymer ?
#
loop_
_entity_poly.entity_id
_entity_poly.type
_entity_poly.pdbx_seq_one_letter_code
_entity_poly.pdbx_strand_id
1 'polypeptide(L)'
;MSVVDPFLVEEGWFVLSCPSCLIEPGDGLDGDVSRWVQDSIDVLDLNSHDLVDERSKWLVDVAEGIVPFEHLTRKYPFLAHEVTRQGIEDELATLFSVPR
;
A
#
# COMPACT_ATOMS: atom_id res chain seq x y z
N MET A 1 13.05 -1.38 19.41
CA MET A 1 13.44 -2.05 18.15
C MET A 1 13.25 -1.00 17.07
N SER A 2 14.25 -0.70 16.23
CA SER A 2 14.17 0.47 15.32
C SER A 2 13.52 0.16 13.97
N VAL A 3 13.57 -1.10 13.53
CA VAL A 3 12.93 -1.59 12.29
C VAL A 3 12.50 -3.03 12.55
N VAL A 4 11.32 -3.42 12.07
CA VAL A 4 10.77 -4.76 12.14
C VAL A 4 11.59 -5.69 11.25
N ASP A 5 11.89 -6.89 11.76
CA ASP A 5 12.48 -7.95 10.95
C ASP A 5 11.45 -8.41 9.89
N PRO A 6 11.76 -8.38 8.58
CA PRO A 6 10.83 -8.79 7.53
C PRO A 6 10.34 -10.23 7.68
N PHE A 7 11.08 -11.11 8.37
CA PHE A 7 10.66 -12.49 8.65
C PHE A 7 9.63 -12.60 9.78
N LEU A 8 9.41 -11.53 10.52
CA LEU A 8 8.40 -11.42 11.59
C LEU A 8 7.15 -10.65 11.16
N VAL A 9 7.17 -10.03 9.98
CA VAL A 9 6.02 -9.27 9.47
C VAL A 9 4.85 -10.21 9.21
N GLU A 10 3.70 -9.89 9.79
CA GLU A 10 2.45 -10.61 9.56
C GLU A 10 1.51 -9.81 8.65
N GLU A 11 0.51 -10.51 8.10
CA GLU A 11 -0.54 -9.90 7.29
C GLU A 11 -1.28 -8.81 8.09
N GLY A 12 -1.53 -7.68 7.45
CA GLY A 12 -2.19 -6.54 8.09
C GLY A 12 -1.30 -5.68 9.00
N TRP A 13 -0.01 -5.99 9.16
CA TRP A 13 0.89 -5.09 9.92
C TRP A 13 1.12 -3.77 9.18
N PHE A 14 1.44 -3.86 7.89
CA PHE A 14 1.57 -2.71 7.00
C PHE A 14 0.35 -2.70 6.08
N VAL A 15 -0.36 -1.59 6.03
CA VAL A 15 -1.55 -1.42 5.19
C VAL A 15 -1.37 -0.22 4.26
N LEU A 16 -2.04 -0.26 3.12
CA LEU A 16 -2.06 0.84 2.17
C LEU A 16 -3.29 1.71 2.44
N SER A 17 -3.09 3.00 2.66
CA SER A 17 -4.14 3.99 2.72
C SER A 17 -4.50 4.45 1.31
N CYS A 18 -5.74 4.22 0.89
CA CYS A 18 -6.26 4.67 -0.41
C CYS A 18 -7.18 5.89 -0.21
N PRO A 19 -7.08 6.94 -1.05
CA PRO A 19 -6.30 7.03 -2.28
C PRO A 19 -4.89 7.65 -2.12
N SER A 20 -4.43 7.91 -0.88
CA SER A 20 -3.16 8.62 -0.62
C SER A 20 -1.91 7.82 -1.01
N CYS A 21 -2.03 6.50 -1.13
CA CYS A 21 -0.93 5.56 -1.34
C CYS A 21 0.16 5.59 -0.25
N LEU A 22 -0.22 6.00 0.96
CA LEU A 22 0.64 5.96 2.13
C LEU A 22 0.59 4.57 2.78
N ILE A 23 1.72 4.13 3.31
CA ILE A 23 1.79 2.95 4.16
C ILE A 23 1.57 3.39 5.61
N GLU A 24 0.69 2.68 6.30
CA GLU A 24 0.31 2.95 7.68
C GLU A 24 0.40 1.65 8.50
N PRO A 25 0.55 1.72 9.83
CA PRO A 25 0.30 0.58 10.70
C PRO A 25 -1.15 0.12 10.57
N GLY A 26 -1.38 -1.19 10.53
CA GLY A 26 -2.72 -1.74 10.47
C GLY A 26 -3.58 -1.44 11.70
N ASP A 27 -4.89 -1.50 11.49
CA ASP A 27 -5.87 -1.31 12.55
C ASP A 27 -5.85 -2.47 13.56
N GLY A 28 -5.96 -2.11 14.85
CA GLY A 28 -6.09 -3.09 15.93
C GLY A 28 -4.80 -3.82 16.32
N LEU A 29 -3.64 -3.39 15.79
CA LEU A 29 -2.34 -3.87 16.25
C LEU A 29 -2.12 -3.56 17.74
N ASP A 30 -1.41 -4.46 18.42
CA ASP A 30 -0.91 -4.18 19.77
C ASP A 30 -0.03 -2.92 19.76
N GLY A 31 -0.04 -2.16 20.86
CA GLY A 31 0.67 -0.89 20.95
C GLY A 31 2.18 -0.99 20.67
N ASP A 32 2.83 -2.10 21.04
CA ASP A 32 4.23 -2.31 20.72
C ASP A 32 4.45 -2.63 19.24
N VAL A 33 3.60 -3.47 18.65
CA VAL A 33 3.66 -3.85 17.23
C VAL A 33 3.39 -2.64 16.34
N SER A 34 2.33 -1.86 16.63
CA SER A 34 1.99 -0.63 15.92
C SER A 34 3.16 0.35 15.92
N ARG A 35 3.81 0.53 17.07
CA ARG A 35 5.02 1.37 17.18
C ARG A 35 6.16 0.84 16.34
N TRP A 36 6.45 -0.47 16.36
CA TRP A 36 7.56 -1.02 15.56
C TRP A 36 7.30 -0.87 14.06
N VAL A 37 6.06 -1.07 13.63
CA VAL A 37 5.67 -0.84 12.23
C VAL A 37 5.86 0.64 11.87
N GLN A 38 5.39 1.57 12.70
CA GLN A 38 5.58 2.99 12.47
C GLN A 38 7.06 3.37 12.40
N ASP A 39 7.88 2.90 13.36
CA ASP A 39 9.33 3.10 13.36
C ASP A 39 9.97 2.57 12.06
N SER A 40 9.48 1.44 11.53
CA SER A 40 9.96 0.87 10.26
C SER A 40 9.58 1.74 9.06
N ILE A 41 8.35 2.24 9.02
CA ILE A 41 7.87 3.16 7.98
C ILE A 41 8.75 4.41 7.94
N ASP A 42 9.04 4.97 9.11
CA ASP A 42 9.79 6.22 9.25
C ASP A 42 11.29 6.02 8.95
N VAL A 43 11.91 4.97 9.49
CA VAL A 43 13.35 4.70 9.32
C VAL A 43 13.69 4.28 7.89
N LEU A 44 12.82 3.49 7.25
CA LEU A 44 13.02 3.04 5.86
C LEU A 44 12.46 4.04 4.84
N ASP A 45 11.83 5.12 5.31
CA ASP A 45 11.20 6.16 4.48
C ASP A 45 10.26 5.55 3.42
N LEU A 46 9.41 4.61 3.87
CA LEU A 46 8.49 3.87 2.99
C LEU A 46 7.43 4.77 2.33
N ASN A 47 7.29 5.99 2.84
CA ASN A 47 6.40 7.04 2.34
C ASN A 47 7.16 8.21 1.70
N SER A 48 8.41 7.99 1.28
CA SER A 48 9.11 8.95 0.43
C SER A 48 8.28 9.27 -0.81
N HIS A 49 8.42 10.50 -1.31
CA HIS A 49 7.67 11.00 -2.46
C HIS A 49 7.76 10.06 -3.66
N ASP A 50 8.96 9.56 -3.97
CA ASP A 50 9.20 8.67 -5.11
C ASP A 50 8.43 7.34 -4.98
N LEU A 51 8.37 6.76 -3.78
CA LEU A 51 7.64 5.52 -3.53
C LEU A 51 6.12 5.72 -3.56
N VAL A 52 5.62 6.83 -3.01
CA VAL A 52 4.19 7.17 -3.05
C VAL A 52 3.73 7.42 -4.50
N ASP A 53 4.53 8.15 -5.27
CA ASP A 53 4.26 8.41 -6.69
C ASP A 53 4.28 7.12 -7.51
N GLU A 54 5.24 6.23 -7.27
CA GLU A 54 5.31 4.93 -7.94
C GLU A 54 4.06 4.10 -7.66
N ARG A 55 3.66 3.96 -6.39
CA ARG A 55 2.44 3.22 -6.01
C ARG A 55 1.19 3.82 -6.67
N SER A 56 1.07 5.15 -6.63
CA SER A 56 -0.05 5.88 -7.22
C SER A 56 -0.12 5.67 -8.72
N LYS A 57 1.00 5.76 -9.42
CA LYS A 57 1.07 5.53 -10.87
C LYS A 57 0.60 4.14 -11.24
N TRP A 58 1.03 3.10 -10.52
CA TRP A 58 0.59 1.74 -10.78
C TRP A 58 -0.91 1.55 -10.58
N LEU A 59 -1.48 2.16 -9.53
CA LEU A 59 -2.92 2.09 -9.29
C LEU A 59 -3.72 2.90 -10.33
N VAL A 60 -3.21 4.05 -10.78
CA VAL A 60 -3.79 4.82 -11.89
C VAL A 60 -3.74 4.04 -13.19
N ASP A 61 -2.60 3.45 -13.55
CA ASP A 61 -2.45 2.67 -14.78
C ASP A 61 -3.42 1.48 -14.81
N VAL A 62 -3.69 0.86 -13.65
CA VAL A 62 -4.73 -0.17 -13.51
C VAL A 62 -6.13 0.41 -13.61
N ALA A 63 -6.40 1.50 -12.91
CA ALA A 63 -7.69 2.20 -12.90
C ALA A 63 -8.11 2.68 -14.31
N GLU A 64 -7.15 3.09 -15.14
CA GLU A 64 -7.36 3.50 -16.53
C GLU A 64 -7.39 2.34 -17.53
N GLY A 65 -7.13 1.10 -17.06
CA GLY A 65 -7.08 -0.09 -17.91
C GLY A 65 -5.83 -0.18 -18.80
N ILE A 66 -4.81 0.64 -18.56
CA ILE A 66 -3.50 0.59 -19.24
C ILE A 66 -2.77 -0.69 -18.84
N VAL A 67 -2.85 -1.05 -17.55
CA VAL A 67 -2.22 -2.22 -16.95
C VAL A 67 -3.30 -3.18 -16.44
N PRO A 68 -3.30 -4.47 -16.84
CA PRO A 68 -4.19 -5.47 -16.25
C PRO A 68 -3.87 -5.72 -14.77
N PHE A 69 -4.88 -5.96 -13.94
CA PHE A 69 -4.70 -6.24 -12.50
C PHE A 69 -3.80 -7.46 -12.23
N GLU A 70 -3.82 -8.49 -13.09
CA GLU A 70 -2.87 -9.62 -13.01
C GLU A 70 -1.41 -9.15 -13.09
N HIS A 71 -1.13 -8.13 -13.89
CA HIS A 71 0.22 -7.57 -14.00
C HIS A 71 0.63 -6.84 -12.72
N LEU A 72 -0.29 -6.08 -12.11
CA LEU A 72 -0.08 -5.48 -10.79
C LEU A 72 0.22 -6.57 -9.76
N THR A 73 -0.57 -7.64 -9.72
CA THR A 73 -0.40 -8.77 -8.80
C THR A 73 0.99 -9.40 -8.89
N ARG A 74 1.54 -9.51 -10.11
CA ARG A 74 2.86 -10.11 -10.33
C ARG A 74 4.03 -9.17 -10.02
N LYS A 75 3.84 -7.86 -10.17
CA LYS A 75 4.91 -6.85 -10.04
C LYS A 75 4.94 -6.17 -8.68
N TYR A 76 3.76 -5.84 -8.15
CA TYR A 76 3.56 -5.17 -6.87
C TYR A 76 2.51 -5.98 -6.06
N PRO A 77 2.87 -7.18 -5.60
CA PRO A 77 1.94 -8.09 -4.92
C PRO A 77 1.32 -7.45 -3.67
N PHE A 78 2.05 -6.58 -2.97
CA PHE A 78 1.52 -5.81 -1.84
C PHE A 78 0.36 -4.89 -2.23
N LEU A 79 0.48 -4.14 -3.33
CA LEU A 79 -0.60 -3.26 -3.80
C LEU A 79 -1.84 -4.05 -4.21
N ALA A 80 -1.64 -5.14 -4.97
CA ALA A 80 -2.74 -5.99 -5.37
C ALA A 80 -3.45 -6.63 -4.16
N HIS A 81 -2.68 -7.08 -3.17
CA HIS A 81 -3.22 -7.60 -1.92
C HIS A 81 -4.09 -6.55 -1.20
N GLU A 82 -3.61 -5.32 -1.04
CA GLU A 82 -4.35 -4.27 -0.35
C GLU A 82 -5.62 -3.82 -1.10
N VAL A 83 -5.55 -3.72 -2.43
CA VAL A 83 -6.73 -3.45 -3.26
C VAL A 83 -7.80 -4.54 -3.07
N THR A 84 -7.37 -5.80 -3.06
CA THR A 84 -8.27 -6.95 -2.86
C THR A 84 -8.85 -6.95 -1.44
N ARG A 85 -8.00 -6.74 -0.41
CA ARG A 85 -8.38 -6.73 1.01
C ARG A 85 -9.42 -5.65 1.30
N GLN A 86 -9.27 -4.48 0.67
CA GLN A 86 -10.18 -3.35 0.83
C GLN A 86 -11.44 -3.48 -0.04
N GLY A 87 -11.48 -4.41 -1.00
CA GLY A 87 -12.61 -4.61 -1.91
C GLY A 87 -12.80 -3.48 -2.92
N ILE A 88 -11.73 -2.74 -3.24
CA ILE A 88 -11.80 -1.52 -4.06
C ILE A 88 -11.44 -1.75 -5.53
N GLU A 89 -11.33 -2.99 -5.99
CA GLU A 89 -10.96 -3.36 -7.37
C GLU A 89 -11.84 -2.65 -8.42
N ASP A 90 -13.15 -2.71 -8.24
CA ASP A 90 -14.13 -2.06 -9.11
C ASP A 90 -14.23 -0.54 -8.89
N GLU A 91 -13.69 -0.03 -7.79
CA GLU A 91 -13.72 1.38 -7.39
C GLU A 91 -12.45 2.15 -7.73
N LEU A 92 -11.38 1.46 -8.16
CA LEU A 92 -10.10 2.07 -8.52
C LEU A 92 -10.25 3.23 -9.51
N ALA A 93 -11.08 3.05 -10.54
CA ALA A 93 -11.38 4.09 -11.52
C ALA A 93 -11.96 5.37 -10.90
N THR A 94 -12.74 5.25 -9.82
CA THR A 94 -13.35 6.39 -9.13
C THR A 94 -12.37 7.03 -8.14
N LEU A 95 -11.60 6.22 -7.43
CA LEU A 95 -10.65 6.67 -6.42
C LEU A 95 -9.43 7.38 -7.03
N PHE A 96 -8.99 6.93 -8.20
CA PHE A 96 -7.78 7.41 -8.87
C PHE A 96 -8.05 8.15 -10.19
N SER A 97 -9.32 8.41 -10.54
CA SER A 97 -9.63 9.23 -11.71
C SER A 97 -9.04 10.63 -11.57
N VAL A 98 -8.18 11.01 -12.51
CA VAL A 98 -7.81 12.40 -12.72
C VAL A 98 -8.98 13.10 -13.42
N PRO A 99 -9.53 14.21 -12.90
CA PRO A 99 -10.50 15.00 -13.66
C PRO A 99 -9.83 15.46 -14.96
N ARG A 100 -10.39 15.03 -16.09
CA ARG A 100 -9.93 15.44 -17.44
C ARG A 100 -10.18 16.92 -17.71
#